data_AF-A0A0C5XH22-F1
#
_entry.id   AF-A0A0C5XH22-F1
#
_cell.length_a   1.000
_cell.length_b   1.000
_cell.length_c   1.000
_cell.angle_alpha   90.00
_cell.angle_beta   90.00
_cell.angle_gamma   90.00
#
_symmetry.space_group_name_H-M   'P 1'
#
loop_
_entity.id
_entity.type
_entity.pdbx_description
1 polymer ?
#
loop_
_entity_poly.entity_id
_entity_poly.type
_entity_poly.pdbx_seq_one_letter_code
_entity_poly.pdbx_strand_id
1 'polypeptide(L)'
;MTDSNSAFASGPALPYIGAMAIFPRPVSPKSAMSDLWSYFRENRPHKWPLLGLSVAVTWVIIWAFIVDANTNTMPTRNQIFYVQSWDSSRSDAAIILQQKIDLAKREAAIEKKQKEMQGVADIFGIDWKKDEARNTARRKEALKQINAQLDARLAKAEAAEKSVPGAAQSGAAQP
;
A
#
# COMPACT_ATOMS: atom_id res chain seq x y z
N MET A 1 94.11 42.95 -31.54
CA MET A 1 94.41 42.11 -30.37
C MET A 1 93.34 42.38 -29.33
N THR A 2 92.33 41.53 -29.26
CA THR A 2 91.51 41.26 -28.07
C THR A 2 90.65 40.05 -28.40
N ASP A 3 91.20 38.87 -28.08
CA ASP A 3 90.46 37.62 -28.00
C ASP A 3 89.56 37.66 -26.76
N SER A 4 88.27 37.36 -26.93
CA SER A 4 87.33 37.18 -25.83
C SER A 4 86.54 35.90 -26.09
N ASN A 5 87.12 34.80 -25.60
CA ASN A 5 86.54 33.48 -25.53
C ASN A 5 85.38 33.48 -24.51
N SER A 6 84.12 33.54 -24.97
CA SER A 6 82.94 33.51 -24.11
C SER A 6 82.44 32.08 -23.95
N ALA A 7 82.91 31.45 -22.88
CA ALA A 7 82.44 30.16 -22.43
C ALA A 7 81.18 30.29 -21.55
N PHE A 8 80.24 29.37 -21.76
CA PHE A 8 79.18 28.90 -20.86
C PHE A 8 77.98 29.80 -20.55
N ALA A 9 76.83 29.41 -21.11
CA ALA A 9 75.55 29.43 -20.41
C ALA A 9 74.69 28.24 -20.87
N SER A 10 75.07 27.02 -20.49
CA SER A 10 74.18 25.85 -20.58
C SER A 10 73.51 25.66 -19.22
N GLY A 11 72.49 26.47 -18.95
CA GLY A 11 71.60 26.24 -17.81
C GLY A 11 70.63 25.09 -18.10
N PRO A 12 70.17 24.33 -17.08
CA PRO A 12 69.17 23.30 -17.28
C PRO A 12 67.88 23.96 -17.80
N ALA A 13 67.40 23.51 -18.96
CA ALA A 13 66.10 23.91 -19.47
C ALA A 13 65.02 23.41 -18.50
N LEU A 14 64.44 24.31 -17.72
CA LEU A 14 63.29 23.99 -16.89
C LEU A 14 62.15 23.54 -17.83
N PRO A 15 61.55 22.36 -17.62
CA PRO A 15 60.46 21.90 -18.46
C PRO A 15 59.27 22.85 -18.28
N TYR A 16 58.95 23.60 -19.34
CA TYR A 16 57.84 24.57 -19.38
C TYR A 16 56.47 23.89 -19.49
N ILE A 17 56.44 22.57 -19.67
CA ILE A 17 55.23 21.76 -19.65
C ILE A 17 55.10 21.22 -18.22
N GLY A 18 54.35 21.95 -17.39
CA GLY A 18 53.88 21.42 -16.11
C GLY A 18 53.06 20.15 -16.36
N ALA A 19 53.31 19.10 -15.58
CA ALA A 19 52.58 17.84 -15.67
C ALA A 19 51.06 18.11 -15.65
N MET A 20 50.37 17.81 -16.75
CA MET A 20 48.90 17.82 -16.76
C MET A 20 48.43 16.71 -15.83
N ALA A 21 47.80 17.09 -14.72
CA ALA A 21 47.19 16.14 -13.81
C ALA A 21 46.03 15.44 -14.53
N ILE A 22 46.16 14.14 -14.75
CA ILE A 22 45.15 13.25 -15.37
C ILE A 22 43.90 13.11 -14.49
N PHE A 23 44.00 13.44 -13.20
CA PHE A 23 42.92 13.33 -12.23
C PHE A 23 42.43 14.69 -11.73
N PRO A 24 41.10 14.91 -11.62
CA PRO A 24 40.56 16.13 -11.02
C PRO A 24 41.04 16.25 -9.57
N ARG A 25 41.41 17.47 -9.17
CA ARG A 25 41.86 17.74 -7.79
C ARG A 25 40.73 17.36 -6.82
N PRO A 26 41.03 16.71 -5.68
CA PRO A 26 40.00 16.36 -4.72
C PRO A 26 39.32 17.63 -4.21
N VAL A 27 38.03 17.76 -4.48
CA VAL A 27 37.22 18.87 -3.99
C VAL A 27 36.98 18.68 -2.50
N SER A 28 37.31 19.69 -1.70
CA SER A 28 37.08 19.61 -0.26
C SER A 28 35.59 19.81 0.03
N PRO A 29 34.96 19.02 0.94
CA PRO A 29 33.55 19.21 1.31
C PRO A 29 33.25 20.62 1.82
N LYS A 30 34.22 21.23 2.51
CA LYS A 30 34.13 22.61 3.00
C LYS A 30 34.09 23.62 1.84
N SER A 31 34.93 23.44 0.81
CA SER A 31 34.89 24.29 -0.38
C SER A 31 33.58 24.14 -1.14
N ALA A 32 33.06 22.92 -1.31
CA ALA A 32 31.79 22.69 -1.98
C ALA A 32 30.61 23.36 -1.25
N MET A 33 30.59 23.31 0.09
CA MET A 33 29.57 24.00 0.89
C MET A 33 29.70 25.53 0.81
N SER A 34 30.94 26.05 0.83
CA SER A 34 31.21 27.49 0.68
C SER A 34 30.80 28.00 -0.69
N ASP A 35 30.99 27.20 -1.75
CA ASP A 35 30.58 27.52 -3.11
C ASP A 35 29.04 27.58 -3.22
N LEU A 36 28.35 26.56 -2.68
CA LEU A 36 26.90 26.53 -2.60
C LEU A 36 26.33 27.75 -1.85
N TRP A 37 26.94 28.12 -0.73
CA TRP A 37 26.52 29.28 0.05
C TRP A 37 26.78 30.61 -0.68
N SER A 38 27.87 30.69 -1.43
CA SER A 38 28.17 31.84 -2.30
C SER A 38 27.13 31.99 -3.41
N TYR A 39 26.71 30.88 -4.04
CA TYR A 39 25.63 30.86 -5.02
C TYR A 39 24.29 31.36 -4.44
N PHE A 40 23.96 30.97 -3.20
CA PHE A 40 22.74 31.45 -2.54
C PHE A 40 22.76 32.96 -2.24
N ARG A 41 23.93 33.50 -1.87
CA ARG A 41 24.13 34.94 -1.61
C ARG A 41 24.05 35.78 -2.88
N GLU A 42 24.39 35.24 -4.04
CA GLU A 42 24.40 36.00 -5.28
C GLU A 42 23.00 36.38 -5.76
N ASN A 43 22.77 37.65 -6.10
CA ASN A 43 21.47 38.15 -6.54
C ASN A 43 21.21 37.80 -8.01
N ARG A 44 20.78 36.56 -8.26
CA ARG A 44 20.35 36.09 -9.57
C ARG A 44 18.82 36.12 -9.71
N PRO A 45 18.29 36.59 -10.85
CA PRO A 45 16.87 36.49 -11.12
C PRO A 45 16.45 35.02 -11.21
N HIS A 46 15.22 34.71 -10.77
CA HIS A 46 14.59 33.37 -10.82
C HIS A 46 15.15 32.26 -9.92
N LYS A 47 16.18 32.51 -9.09
CA LYS A 47 16.73 31.50 -8.16
C LYS A 47 15.70 30.93 -7.17
N TRP A 48 14.89 31.80 -6.59
CA TRP A 48 13.88 31.44 -5.59
C TRP A 48 12.66 30.72 -6.19
N PRO A 49 12.08 31.17 -7.32
CA PRO A 49 11.02 30.42 -8.00
C PRO A 49 11.41 29.00 -8.41
N LEU A 50 12.60 28.81 -8.99
CA LEU A 50 13.07 27.48 -9.40
C LEU A 50 13.32 26.55 -8.20
N LEU A 51 13.93 27.09 -7.14
CA LEU A 51 14.13 26.34 -5.91
C LEU A 51 12.79 25.96 -5.27
N GLY A 52 11.86 26.92 -5.20
CA GLY A 52 10.51 26.68 -4.69
C GLY A 52 9.77 25.60 -5.48
N LEU A 53 9.85 25.64 -6.81
CA LEU A 53 9.25 24.62 -7.68
C LEU A 53 9.87 23.23 -7.44
N SER A 54 11.19 23.14 -7.35
CA SER A 54 11.89 21.88 -7.08
C SER A 54 11.48 21.28 -5.74
N VAL A 55 11.42 22.10 -4.69
CA VAL A 55 10.99 21.68 -3.36
C VAL A 55 9.51 21.28 -3.38
N ALA A 56 8.65 22.04 -4.06
CA ALA A 56 7.23 21.76 -4.17
C ALA A 56 6.96 20.41 -4.86
N VAL A 57 7.61 20.13 -5.99
CA VAL A 57 7.46 18.84 -6.69
C VAL A 57 7.94 17.69 -5.81
N THR A 58 9.08 17.84 -5.15
CA THR A 58 9.60 16.82 -4.22
C THR A 58 8.64 16.59 -3.06
N TRP A 59 8.07 17.66 -2.50
CA TRP A 59 7.10 17.60 -1.42
C TRP A 59 5.80 16.90 -1.85
N VAL A 60 5.31 17.17 -3.06
CA VAL A 60 4.11 16.51 -3.61
C VAL A 60 4.32 15.00 -3.72
N ILE A 61 5.50 14.56 -4.17
CA ILE A 61 5.83 13.13 -4.23
C ILE A 61 5.82 12.50 -2.83
N ILE A 62 6.50 13.12 -1.86
CA ILE A 62 6.51 12.63 -0.47
C ILE A 62 5.09 12.61 0.13
N TRP A 63 4.32 13.67 -0.11
CA TRP A 63 2.95 13.78 0.37
C TRP A 63 2.04 12.70 -0.23
N ALA A 64 2.18 12.39 -1.52
CA ALA A 64 1.46 11.31 -2.17
C ALA A 64 1.75 9.95 -1.51
N PHE A 65 3.02 9.67 -1.19
CA PHE A 65 3.39 8.47 -0.45
C PHE A 65 2.82 8.45 0.97
N ILE A 66 2.76 9.57 1.68
CA ILE A 66 2.16 9.64 3.02
C ILE A 66 0.66 9.35 2.97
N VAL A 67 -0.05 9.91 1.99
CA VAL A 67 -1.48 9.66 1.79
C VAL A 67 -1.75 8.20 1.41
N ASP A 68 -0.94 7.63 0.52
CA ASP A 68 -1.08 6.23 0.11
C ASP A 68 -0.69 5.25 1.24
N ALA A 69 0.33 5.58 2.04
CA ALA A 69 0.73 4.78 3.21
C ALA A 69 -0.41 4.61 4.22
N ASN A 70 -1.24 5.63 4.41
CA ASN A 70 -2.43 5.56 5.27
C ASN A 70 -3.56 4.72 4.67
N THR A 71 -3.54 4.45 3.36
CA THR A 71 -4.62 3.77 2.65
C THR A 71 -4.32 2.31 2.34
N ASN A 72 -3.07 1.96 1.96
CA ASN A 72 -2.73 0.62 1.44
C ASN A 72 -1.54 -0.09 2.13
N THR A 73 -0.63 0.64 2.79
CA THR A 73 0.69 0.09 3.17
C THR A 73 0.99 0.08 4.67
N MET A 74 0.00 0.34 5.53
CA MET A 74 0.14 -0.02 6.94
C MET A 74 0.20 -1.55 7.04
N PRO A 75 1.27 -2.14 7.60
CA PRO A 75 1.25 -3.54 7.98
C PRO A 75 0.08 -3.67 8.95
N THR A 76 -0.97 -4.36 8.54
CA THR A 76 -2.03 -4.79 9.44
C THR A 76 -1.32 -5.61 10.50
N ARG A 77 -1.01 -4.98 11.65
CA ARG A 77 -0.43 -5.62 12.83
C ARG A 77 -1.06 -7.00 12.92
N ASN A 78 -0.27 -8.07 12.84
CA ASN A 78 -0.76 -9.46 12.80
C ASN A 78 -1.96 -9.58 13.74
N GLN A 79 -3.16 -9.55 13.18
CA GLN A 79 -4.37 -9.53 13.98
C GLN A 79 -4.49 -10.96 14.47
N ILE A 80 -4.18 -11.17 15.74
CA ILE A 80 -4.46 -12.44 16.40
C ILE A 80 -5.98 -12.47 16.54
N PHE A 81 -6.64 -13.03 15.53
CA PHE A 81 -8.07 -13.27 15.56
C PHE A 81 -8.32 -14.42 16.52
N TYR A 82 -8.62 -14.08 17.77
CA TYR A 82 -9.21 -15.04 18.69
C TYR A 82 -10.63 -15.30 18.20
N VAL A 83 -10.82 -16.44 17.53
CA VAL A 83 -12.16 -16.95 17.25
C VAL A 83 -12.75 -17.31 18.61
N GLN A 84 -13.69 -16.52 19.10
CA GLN A 84 -14.48 -16.94 20.26
C GLN A 84 -15.13 -18.27 19.91
N SER A 85 -14.72 -19.34 20.59
CA SER A 85 -15.46 -20.59 20.59
C SER A 85 -16.84 -20.28 21.13
N TRP A 86 -17.85 -20.35 20.27
CA TRP A 86 -19.24 -20.13 20.68
C TRP A 86 -19.61 -21.07 21.84
N ASP A 87 -20.44 -20.56 22.75
CA ASP A 87 -21.04 -21.32 23.84
C ASP A 87 -21.59 -22.67 23.34
N SER A 88 -21.11 -23.77 23.93
CA SER A 88 -21.44 -25.13 23.50
C SER A 88 -22.89 -25.54 23.79
N SER A 89 -23.63 -24.74 24.57
CA SER A 89 -25.03 -25.00 24.92
C SER A 89 -26.04 -24.42 23.92
N ARG A 90 -25.56 -23.70 22.89
CA ARG A 90 -26.44 -23.10 21.88
C ARG A 90 -26.99 -24.15 20.92
N SER A 91 -28.28 -24.08 20.61
CA SER A 91 -28.95 -25.03 19.71
C SER A 91 -28.51 -24.84 18.26
N ASP A 92 -28.26 -25.93 17.54
CA ASP A 92 -27.80 -25.92 16.16
C ASP A 92 -28.82 -25.24 15.24
N ALA A 93 -30.12 -25.39 15.55
CA ALA A 93 -31.19 -24.70 14.84
C ALA A 93 -31.07 -23.16 14.96
N ALA A 94 -30.76 -22.65 16.16
CA ALA A 94 -30.57 -21.21 16.38
C ALA A 94 -29.35 -20.65 15.62
N ILE A 95 -28.28 -21.44 15.50
CA ILE A 95 -27.08 -21.07 14.72
C ILE A 95 -27.43 -20.91 13.24
N ILE A 96 -28.18 -21.86 12.68
CA ILE A 96 -28.54 -21.85 11.26
C ILE A 96 -29.50 -20.70 10.93
N LEU A 97 -30.44 -20.38 11.84
CA LEU A 97 -31.30 -19.21 11.70
C LEU A 97 -30.51 -17.89 11.69
N GLN A 98 -29.53 -17.76 12.59
CA GLN A 98 -28.63 -16.60 12.61
C GLN A 98 -27.82 -16.49 11.31
N GLN A 99 -27.32 -17.62 10.78
CA GLN A 99 -26.62 -17.65 9.49
C GLN A 99 -27.49 -17.17 8.33
N LYS A 100 -28.78 -17.52 8.30
CA LYS A 100 -29.72 -17.00 7.29
C LYS A 100 -29.91 -15.49 7.40
N ILE A 101 -30.04 -14.96 8.62
CA ILE A 101 -30.15 -13.51 8.87
C ILE A 101 -28.88 -12.78 8.41
N ASP A 102 -27.71 -13.30 8.75
CA ASP A 102 -26.44 -12.67 8.41
C ASP A 102 -26.15 -12.75 6.91
N LEU A 103 -26.58 -13.82 6.24
CA LEU A 103 -26.54 -13.94 4.78
C LEU A 103 -27.40 -12.87 4.12
N ALA A 104 -28.64 -12.66 4.59
CA ALA A 104 -29.52 -11.61 4.08
C ALA A 104 -28.93 -10.20 4.30
N LYS A 105 -28.32 -9.94 5.46
CA LYS A 105 -27.63 -8.66 5.73
C LYS A 105 -26.45 -8.43 4.80
N ARG A 106 -25.63 -9.45 4.57
CA ARG A 106 -24.48 -9.38 3.63
C ARG A 106 -24.95 -9.11 2.21
N GLU A 107 -26.02 -9.77 1.78
CA GLU A 107 -26.61 -9.59 0.45
C GLU A 107 -27.03 -8.13 0.22
N ALA A 108 -27.73 -7.54 1.20
CA ALA A 108 -28.14 -6.13 1.16
C ALA A 108 -26.95 -5.16 1.18
N ALA A 109 -25.89 -5.47 1.94
CA ALA A 109 -24.67 -4.66 1.96
C ALA A 109 -23.95 -4.65 0.61
N ILE A 110 -23.86 -5.81 -0.05
CA ILE A 110 -23.26 -5.92 -1.39
C ILE A 110 -24.12 -5.17 -2.43
N GLU A 111 -25.45 -5.26 -2.36
CA GLU A 111 -26.33 -4.51 -3.28
C GLU A 111 -26.14 -3.00 -3.15
N LYS A 112 -26.00 -2.48 -1.92
CA LYS A 112 -25.68 -1.07 -1.67
C LYS A 112 -24.34 -0.68 -2.30
N LYS A 113 -23.30 -1.49 -2.09
CA LYS A 113 -21.97 -1.26 -2.68
C LYS A 113 -22.00 -1.31 -4.20
N GLN A 114 -22.81 -2.19 -4.79
CA GLN A 114 -22.99 -2.24 -6.24
C GLN A 114 -23.62 -0.93 -6.76
N LYS A 115 -24.66 -0.40 -6.11
CA LYS A 115 -25.27 0.89 -6.50
C LYS A 115 -24.28 2.06 -6.40
N GLU A 116 -23.45 2.09 -5.36
CA GLU A 116 -22.37 3.09 -5.23
C GLU A 116 -21.39 3.00 -6.41
N MET A 117 -20.96 1.79 -6.79
CA MET A 117 -20.02 1.57 -7.90
C MET A 117 -20.63 1.83 -9.28
N GLN A 118 -21.94 1.62 -9.45
CA GLN A 118 -22.64 1.92 -10.70
C GLN A 118 -22.56 3.42 -11.04
N GLY A 119 -22.77 4.29 -10.06
CA GLY A 119 -22.61 5.74 -10.26
C GLY A 119 -21.19 6.14 -10.65
N VAL A 120 -20.18 5.46 -10.11
CA VAL A 120 -18.78 5.64 -10.50
C VAL A 120 -18.55 5.16 -11.94
N ALA A 121 -19.08 4.00 -12.30
CA ALA A 121 -18.95 3.44 -13.65
C ALA A 121 -19.60 4.34 -14.71
N ASP A 122 -20.75 4.97 -14.39
CA ASP A 122 -21.42 5.91 -15.28
C ASP A 122 -20.59 7.19 -15.52
N ILE A 123 -19.91 7.70 -14.49
CA ILE A 123 -18.99 8.86 -14.61
C ILE A 123 -17.81 8.53 -15.53
N PHE A 124 -17.27 7.31 -15.44
CA PHE A 124 -16.13 6.85 -16.23
C PHE A 124 -16.50 6.17 -17.56
N GLY A 125 -17.79 6.08 -17.90
CA GLY A 125 -18.28 5.53 -19.17
C GLY A 125 -18.06 4.01 -19.34
N ILE A 126 -18.01 3.26 -18.23
CA ILE A 126 -17.80 1.80 -18.24
C ILE A 126 -19.15 1.08 -18.44
N ASP A 127 -19.26 0.21 -19.44
CA ASP A 127 -20.49 -0.58 -19.70
C ASP A 127 -20.63 -1.75 -18.70
N TRP A 128 -21.32 -1.50 -17.58
CA TRP A 128 -21.52 -2.47 -16.49
C TRP A 128 -22.83 -3.27 -16.59
N LYS A 129 -23.78 -2.84 -17.43
CA LYS A 129 -25.17 -3.36 -17.44
C LYS A 129 -25.23 -4.82 -17.91
N LYS A 130 -24.40 -5.18 -18.90
CA LYS A 130 -24.32 -6.57 -19.40
C LYS A 130 -23.72 -7.52 -18.37
N ASP A 131 -22.73 -7.05 -17.61
CA ASP A 131 -22.09 -7.84 -16.57
C ASP A 131 -22.97 -8.02 -15.34
N GLU A 132 -23.73 -7.00 -14.96
CA GLU A 132 -24.70 -7.11 -13.87
C GLU A 132 -25.77 -8.16 -14.15
N ALA A 133 -26.34 -8.18 -15.36
CA ALA A 133 -27.36 -9.17 -15.72
C ALA A 133 -26.83 -10.62 -15.57
N ARG A 134 -25.59 -10.87 -16.01
CA ARG A 134 -24.94 -12.18 -15.88
C ARG A 134 -24.63 -12.54 -14.42
N ASN A 135 -24.12 -11.57 -13.67
CA ASN A 135 -23.72 -11.78 -12.29
C ASN A 135 -24.92 -11.94 -11.35
N THR A 136 -26.01 -11.20 -11.57
CA THR A 136 -27.23 -11.31 -10.79
C THR A 136 -27.94 -12.64 -11.02
N ALA A 137 -27.95 -13.17 -12.24
CA ALA A 137 -28.48 -14.50 -12.52
C ALA A 137 -27.72 -15.58 -11.74
N ARG A 138 -26.39 -15.63 -11.87
CA ARG A 138 -25.52 -16.57 -11.13
C ARG A 138 -25.65 -16.40 -9.61
N ARG A 139 -25.73 -15.15 -9.13
CA ARG A 139 -25.87 -14.85 -7.70
C ARG A 139 -27.21 -15.35 -7.16
N LYS A 140 -28.31 -15.16 -7.88
CA LYS A 140 -29.63 -15.67 -7.48
C LYS A 140 -29.65 -17.20 -7.42
N GLU A 141 -29.02 -17.86 -8.39
CA GLU A 141 -28.87 -19.33 -8.38
C GLU A 141 -28.04 -19.80 -7.18
N ALA A 142 -26.90 -19.16 -6.92
CA ALA A 142 -26.05 -19.47 -5.77
C ALA A 142 -26.77 -19.25 -4.44
N LEU A 143 -27.49 -18.13 -4.28
CA LEU A 143 -28.28 -17.84 -3.08
C LEU A 143 -29.39 -18.87 -2.86
N LYS A 144 -30.03 -19.33 -3.94
CA LYS A 144 -31.03 -20.40 -3.87
C LYS A 144 -30.42 -21.71 -3.39
N GLN A 145 -29.25 -22.07 -3.91
CA GLN A 145 -28.53 -23.27 -3.47
C GLN A 145 -28.11 -23.17 -1.99
N ILE A 146 -27.57 -22.02 -1.57
CA ILE A 146 -27.13 -21.81 -0.18
C ILE A 146 -28.33 -21.85 0.77
N ASN A 147 -29.44 -21.17 0.44
CA ASN A 147 -30.65 -21.22 1.28
C ASN A 147 -31.20 -22.65 1.38
N ALA A 148 -31.24 -23.39 0.27
CA ALA A 148 -31.67 -24.80 0.29
C ALA A 148 -30.76 -25.68 1.17
N GLN A 149 -29.44 -25.44 1.15
CA GLN A 149 -28.50 -26.13 2.04
C GLN A 149 -28.73 -25.77 3.51
N LEU A 150 -28.95 -24.48 3.81
CA LEU A 150 -29.23 -24.03 5.18
C LEU A 150 -30.55 -24.61 5.69
N ASP A 151 -31.59 -24.67 4.86
CA ASP A 151 -32.87 -25.29 5.22
C ASP A 151 -32.74 -26.79 5.47
N ALA A 152 -31.97 -27.50 4.63
CA ALA A 152 -31.68 -28.92 4.85
C ALA A 152 -30.88 -29.16 6.14
N ARG A 153 -29.97 -28.24 6.50
CA ARG A 153 -29.22 -28.31 7.76
C ARG A 153 -30.10 -27.98 8.95
N LEU A 154 -31.03 -27.03 8.82
CA LEU A 154 -31.99 -26.68 9.86
C LEU A 154 -32.85 -27.89 10.19
N ALA A 155 -33.41 -28.55 9.18
CA ALA A 155 -34.22 -29.76 9.36
C ALA A 155 -33.44 -30.90 10.04
N LYS A 156 -32.16 -31.08 9.69
CA LYS A 156 -31.28 -32.05 10.35
C LYS A 156 -30.99 -31.68 11.80
N ALA A 157 -30.75 -30.40 12.09
CA ALA A 157 -30.51 -29.90 13.44
C ALA A 157 -31.75 -30.07 14.33
N GLU A 158 -32.93 -29.69 13.84
CA GLU A 158 -34.20 -29.88 14.56
C GLU A 158 -34.52 -31.37 14.80
N ALA A 159 -34.18 -32.25 13.87
CA ALA A 159 -34.33 -33.70 14.05
C ALA A 159 -33.34 -34.26 15.08
N ALA A 160 -32.09 -33.80 15.06
CA ALA A 160 -31.06 -34.18 16.02
C ALA A 160 -31.44 -33.72 17.44
N GLU A 161 -31.88 -32.47 17.60
CA GLU A 161 -32.36 -31.92 18.88
C GLU A 161 -33.56 -32.70 19.44
N LYS A 162 -34.51 -33.11 18.59
CA LYS A 162 -35.64 -33.96 19.00
C LYS A 162 -35.23 -35.38 19.42
N SER A 163 -34.11 -35.89 18.88
CA SER A 163 -33.61 -37.24 19.17
C SER A 163 -32.73 -37.33 20.42
N VAL A 164 -32.24 -36.19 20.95
CA VAL A 164 -31.36 -36.13 22.13
C VAL A 164 -31.99 -35.33 23.29
N PRO A 165 -33.10 -35.80 23.90
CA PRO A 165 -33.52 -35.28 25.19
C PRO A 165 -32.73 -36.02 26.29
N GLY A 166 -31.54 -35.53 26.68
CA GLY A 166 -30.92 -35.99 27.93
C GLY A 166 -29.39 -36.10 28.07
N ALA A 167 -28.56 -35.48 27.22
CA ALA A 167 -27.09 -35.57 27.37
C ALA A 167 -26.43 -34.33 28.00
N ALA A 168 -27.19 -33.42 28.62
CA ALA A 168 -26.67 -32.20 29.23
C ALA A 168 -26.43 -32.33 30.75
N GLN A 169 -25.88 -33.46 31.22
CA GLN A 169 -25.28 -33.59 32.56
C GLN A 169 -24.14 -34.61 32.52
N SER A 170 -23.02 -34.29 31.86
CA SER A 170 -21.73 -34.96 32.11
C SER A 170 -20.62 -34.23 31.38
N GLY A 171 -20.16 -33.15 32.01
CA GLY A 171 -18.93 -32.45 31.64
C GLY A 171 -18.34 -31.77 32.87
N ALA A 172 -18.43 -32.46 34.01
CA ALA A 172 -17.74 -32.06 35.21
C ALA A 172 -16.24 -32.18 34.99
N ALA A 173 -15.55 -31.05 35.21
CA ALA A 173 -14.22 -30.94 35.77
C ALA A 173 -13.02 -31.48 34.96
N GLN A 174 -12.05 -30.58 34.77
CA GLN A 174 -10.60 -30.70 35.04
C GLN A 174 -9.71 -30.28 33.87
N PRO A 175 -8.49 -29.79 34.13
CA PRO A 175 -8.08 -28.76 35.09
C PRO A 175 -7.62 -27.46 34.40
#